data_AF-A0A359B1X2-F1
#
_entry.id   AF-A0A359B1X2-F1
#
_cell.length_a   1.000
_cell.length_b   1.000
_cell.length_c   1.000
_cell.angle_alpha   90.00
_cell.angle_beta   90.00
_cell.angle_gamma   90.00
#
_symmetry.space_group_name_H-M   'P 1'
#
loop_
_entity.id
_entity.type
_entity.pdbx_description
1 polymer ?
#
loop_
_entity_poly.entity_id
_entity_poly.type
_entity_poly.pdbx_seq_one_letter_code
_entity_poly.pdbx_strand_id
1 'polypeptide(L)' 'YTLPDPDLLIRTGGEKRISNFLLWQLAYSELYFTDTFWPDFGEEELYAAIFDYQQRERRFGKTSEQVKSK' A
#
# COMPACT_ATOMS: atom_id res chain seq x y z
N TYR A 1 6.66 15.07 17.97
CA TYR A 1 5.92 13.91 17.45
C TYR A 1 6.19 13.80 15.96
N THR A 2 6.97 12.82 15.53
CA THR A 2 7.16 12.51 14.10
C THR A 2 6.15 11.44 13.72
N LEU A 3 5.38 11.66 12.65
CA LEU A 3 4.50 10.63 12.10
C LEU A 3 5.35 9.51 11.48
N PRO A 4 4.96 8.24 11.63
CA PRO A 4 5.62 7.14 10.94
C PRO A 4 5.37 7.18 9.43
N ASP A 5 6.24 6.55 8.66
CA ASP A 5 6.03 6.35 7.23
C ASP A 5 4.80 5.44 6.99
N PRO A 6 4.03 5.65 5.91
CA PRO A 6 2.86 4.82 5.62
C PRO A 6 3.23 3.37 5.36
N ASP A 7 2.42 2.44 5.83
CA ASP A 7 2.58 1.02 5.46
C ASP A 7 1.87 0.67 4.15
N LEU A 8 0.80 1.40 3.82
CA LEU A 8 -0.08 1.16 2.67
C LEU A 8 -0.49 2.49 2.03
N LEU A 9 -0.34 2.60 0.71
CA LEU A 9 -0.95 3.64 -0.11
C LEU A 9 -2.09 3.03 -0.92
N ILE A 10 -3.29 3.59 -0.78
CA ILE A 10 -4.46 3.28 -1.61
C ILE A 10 -4.62 4.37 -2.67
N ARG A 11 -4.74 3.97 -3.93
CA ARG A 11 -4.97 4.87 -5.06
C ARG A 11 -6.19 4.45 -5.87
N THR A 12 -7.20 5.32 -5.86
CA THR A 12 -8.46 5.19 -6.58
C THR A 12 -8.39 5.76 -8.00
N GLY A 13 -9.38 5.43 -8.83
CA GLY A 13 -9.57 6.00 -10.17
C GLY A 13 -8.75 5.36 -11.29
N GLY A 14 -8.30 4.12 -11.11
CA GLY A 14 -7.69 3.27 -12.14
C GLY A 14 -6.24 3.60 -12.54
N GLU A 15 -5.69 4.71 -12.04
CA GLU A 15 -4.37 5.19 -12.40
C GLU A 15 -3.25 4.48 -11.64
N LYS A 16 -2.41 3.71 -12.35
CA LYS A 16 -1.26 2.97 -11.78
C LYS A 16 0.01 3.80 -11.70
N ARG A 17 -0.09 5.00 -11.12
CA ARG A 17 1.03 5.93 -10.90
C ARG A 17 0.92 6.57 -9.53
N ILE A 18 2.05 6.96 -8.92
CA ILE A 18 2.04 7.67 -7.63
C ILE A 18 1.81 9.17 -7.81
N SER A 19 2.12 9.72 -8.98
CA SER A 19 1.98 11.16 -9.30
C SER A 19 2.68 12.08 -8.30
N ASN A 20 3.95 11.79 -7.99
CA ASN A 20 4.80 12.64 -7.13
C ASN A 20 4.27 12.84 -5.71
N PHE A 21 3.53 11.87 -5.18
CA PHE A 21 3.01 11.89 -3.80
C PHE A 21 3.90 11.05 -2.88
N LEU A 22 4.40 11.64 -1.79
CA LEU A 22 5.14 10.96 -0.72
C LEU A 22 6.24 9.98 -1.17
N LEU A 23 7.00 10.33 -2.22
CA LEU A 23 7.97 9.41 -2.85
C LEU A 23 8.95 8.75 -1.88
N TRP A 24 9.44 9.50 -0.90
CA TRP A 24 10.41 8.99 0.08
C TRP A 24 9.75 8.12 1.14
N GLN A 25 8.65 8.60 1.71
CA GLN A 25 7.90 7.89 2.75
C GLN A 25 7.30 6.59 2.23
N LEU A 26 7.04 6.51 0.91
CA LEU A 26 6.47 5.33 0.27
C LEU A 26 7.49 4.27 -0.17
N ALA A 27 8.78 4.43 0.14
CA ALA A 27 9.84 3.54 -0.36
C ALA A 27 9.62 2.06 -0.04
N TYR A 28 8.93 1.74 1.07
CA TYR A 28 8.58 0.38 1.49
C TYR A 28 7.09 0.19 1.79
N SER A 29 6.25 1.13 1.37
CA SER A 29 4.80 0.97 1.50
C SER A 29 4.28 0.02 0.44
N GLU A 30 3.26 -0.76 0.79
CA GLU A 30 2.49 -1.49 -0.20
C GLU A 30 1.62 -0.52 -1.00
N LEU A 31 1.49 -0.79 -2.30
CA LEU A 31 0.66 0.00 -3.20
C LEU A 31 -0.59 -0.81 -3.58
N TYR A 32 -1.76 -0.25 -3.30
CA TYR A 32 -3.06 -0.77 -3.68
C TYR A 32 -3.71 0.17 -4.69
N PHE A 33 -3.99 -0.33 -5.89
CA PHE A 33 -4.64 0.45 -6.95
C PHE A 33 -6.02 -0.14 -7.22
N THR A 34 -7.05 0.72 -7.28
CA THR A 34 -8.42 0.33 -7.61
C THR A 34 -9.00 1.21 -8.71
N ASP A 35 -9.85 0.60 -9.54
CA ASP A 35 -10.62 1.29 -10.57
C ASP A 35 -11.80 2.10 -9.97
N THR A 36 -12.18 1.83 -8.71
CA THR A 36 -13.20 2.60 -7.98
C THR A 36 -12.79 4.07 -7.92
N PHE A 37 -13.70 4.98 -8.29
CA PHE A 37 -13.46 6.42 -8.18
C PHE A 37 -13.57 6.88 -6.72
N TRP A 38 -12.87 7.97 -6.37
CA TRP A 38 -12.86 8.48 -4.98
C TRP A 38 -14.24 8.73 -4.37
N PRO A 39 -15.23 9.32 -5.09
CA PRO A 39 -16.58 9.51 -4.54
C PRO A 39 -17.32 8.21 -4.23
N ASP A 40 -16.93 7.11 -4.88
CA ASP A 40 -17.53 5.79 -4.74
C ASP A 40 -16.72 4.86 -3.80
N PHE A 41 -15.58 5.33 -3.28
CA PHE A 41 -14.73 4.54 -2.39
C PHE A 41 -15.24 4.62 -0.95
N GLY A 42 -15.82 3.53 -0.45
CA GLY A 42 -16.45 3.43 0.86
C GLY A 42 -15.71 2.52 1.84
N GLU A 43 -16.44 2.12 2.88
CA GLU A 43 -15.93 1.28 3.97
C GLU A 43 -15.57 -0.13 3.49
N GLU A 44 -16.38 -0.74 2.62
CA GLU A 44 -16.14 -2.09 2.09
C GLU A 44 -14.85 -2.15 1.25
N GLU A 45 -14.62 -1.15 0.41
CA GLU A 45 -13.41 -1.03 -0.40
C GLU A 45 -12.17 -0.81 0.47
N LEU A 46 -12.30 -0.04 1.56
CA LEU A 46 -11.23 0.13 2.52
C LEU A 46 -10.88 -1.19 3.21
N TYR A 47 -11.87 -1.96 3.66
CA TYR A 47 -11.62 -3.29 4.23
C TYR A 47 -10.97 -4.23 3.22
N ALA A 48 -11.41 -4.22 1.97
CA ALA A 48 -10.81 -5.02 0.91
C ALA A 48 -9.32 -4.65 0.68
N ALA A 49 -9.00 -3.36 0.68
CA ALA A 49 -7.62 -2.88 0.55
C ALA A 49 -6.74 -3.29 1.75
N ILE A 50 -7.26 -3.21 2.97
CA ILE A 50 -6.55 -3.65 4.18
C ILE A 50 -6.36 -5.17 4.18
N PHE A 51 -7.38 -5.92 3.78
CA PHE A 51 -7.31 -7.37 3.70
C PHE A 51 -6.24 -7.83 2.68
N ASP A 52 -6.19 -7.20 1.50
CA ASP A 52 -5.12 -7.46 0.51
C ASP A 52 -3.74 -7.13 1.10
N TYR A 53 -3.59 -5.97 1.74
CA TYR A 53 -2.35 -5.58 2.40
C TYR A 53 -1.85 -6.63 3.41
N GLN A 54 -2.74 -7.20 4.23
CA GLN A 54 -2.39 -8.21 5.22
C GLN A 54 -1.83 -9.52 4.62
N GLN A 55 -2.12 -9.81 3.34
CA GLN A 55 -1.61 -11.01 2.67
C GLN A 55 -0.22 -10.82 2.07
N ARG A 56 0.34 -9.60 2.07
CA ARG A 56 1.60 -9.30 1.40
C ARG A 56 2.82 -9.58 2.28
N GLU A 57 3.85 -10.20 1.70
CA GLU A 57 5.12 -10.45 2.36
C GLU A 57 5.99 -9.18 2.32
N ARG A 58 6.01 -8.43 3.43
CA ARG A 58 6.82 -7.19 3.55
C ARG A 58 8.29 -7.53 3.77
N ARG A 59 9.11 -7.23 2.75
CA ARG A 59 10.52 -7.64 2.74
C ARG A 59 11.50 -6.61 3.27
N PHE A 60 11.16 -5.31 3.26
CA PHE A 60 12.05 -4.23 3.71
C PHE A 60 13.49 -4.33 3.17
N GLY A 61 13.64 -4.62 1.87
CA GLY A 61 14.94 -4.79 1.22
C GLY A 61 15.56 -6.19 1.28
N LYS A 62 14.83 -7.19 1.79
CA LYS A 62 15.25 -8.60 1.84
C LYS A 62 14.69 -9.44 0.68
N THR A 63 15.24 -10.63 0.49
CA THR A 63 14.61 -11.69 -0.35
C THR A 63 13.56 -12.46 0.44
N SER A 64 12.63 -13.16 -0.24
CA SER A 64 11.64 -14.01 0.43
C SER A 64 12.27 -15.08 1.33
N GLU A 65 13.38 -15.68 0.88
CA GLU A 65 14.10 -16.68 1.65
C GLU A 65 14.64 -16.10 2.97
N GLN A 66 15.16 -14.87 2.93
CA GLN A 66 15.66 -14.15 4.11
C GLN A 66 14.55 -13.71 5.09
N VAL A 67 13.30 -13.58 4.61
CA VAL A 67 12.14 -13.30 5.46
C VAL A 67 11.66 -14.57 6.16
N LYS A 68 11.66 -15.71 5.46
CA LYS A 68 11.21 -17.02 5.96
C LYS A 68 12.21 -17.70 6.90
N SER A 69 13.50 -17.39 6.80
CA SER A 69 14.55 -18.00 7.63
C SER A 69 14.62 -17.40 9.05
N LYS A 70 13.55 -16.76 9.53
CA LYS A 70 13.47 -16.05 10.80
C LYS A 70 12.35 -16.65 11.64
#